data_AF-A0A937ZHQ1-F1
#
_entry.id   AF-A0A937ZHQ1-F1
#
_cell.length_a   1.000
_cell.length_b   1.000
_cell.length_c   1.000
_cell.angle_alpha   90.00
_cell.angle_beta   90.00
_cell.angle_gamma   90.00
#
_symmetry.space_group_name_H-M   'P 1'
#
loop_
_entity.id
_entity.type
_entity.pdbx_description
1 polymer ?
#
loop_
_entity_poly.entity_id
_entity_poly.type
_entity_poly.pdbx_seq_one_letter_code
_entity_poly.pdbx_strand_id
1 'polypeptide(L)'
;MARAELRRGRHRLGATASAGLRHQGVRALLKLFIHSFGYRFHFRFKPGFDIFALIDKAAALGFSGINCSAFPPDFNYLGGAGADHVRAVRERLEATRMLIDIECNGTGVDHLTSQIDLAARLGAQHLRTYTRPAPGGARQQVEDAVRDLKIVAPVAERAGVRVLVENHEDLAA
;
A
#
# COMPACT_ATOMS: atom_id res chain seq x y z
N MET A 1 61.65 -50.99 -38.67
CA MET A 1 61.98 -51.00 -37.23
C MET A 1 60.93 -50.19 -36.48
N ALA A 2 60.33 -50.79 -35.46
CA ALA A 2 59.16 -50.30 -34.74
C ALA A 2 59.48 -49.25 -33.65
N ARG A 3 58.50 -48.37 -33.36
CA ARG A 3 58.10 -47.81 -32.03
C ARG A 3 57.00 -46.75 -32.29
N ALA A 4 55.72 -46.97 -31.97
CA ALA A 4 55.04 -47.04 -30.68
C ALA A 4 54.70 -45.66 -30.07
N GLU A 5 53.39 -45.39 -30.04
CA GLU A 5 52.55 -44.60 -29.11
C GLU A 5 52.71 -43.08 -28.96
N LEU A 6 51.61 -42.34 -29.16
CA LEU A 6 50.74 -41.89 -28.05
C LEU A 6 49.42 -41.28 -28.57
N ARG A 7 48.30 -41.86 -28.13
CA ARG A 7 46.92 -41.35 -28.32
C ARG A 7 46.67 -40.15 -27.40
N ARG A 8 46.06 -39.08 -27.92
CA ARG A 8 45.19 -38.18 -27.13
C ARG A 8 43.99 -37.77 -27.99
N GLY A 9 42.81 -38.27 -27.59
CA GLY A 9 41.53 -37.89 -28.16
C GLY A 9 41.16 -36.45 -27.80
N ARG A 10 40.49 -35.76 -28.73
CA ARG A 10 39.69 -34.58 -28.42
C ARG A 10 38.24 -34.89 -28.77
N HIS A 11 37.44 -35.04 -27.72
CA HIS A 11 35.99 -35.10 -27.77
C HIS A 11 35.44 -33.81 -28.37
N ARG A 12 34.54 -33.96 -29.35
CA ARG A 12 33.62 -32.93 -29.81
C ARG A 12 32.66 -32.63 -28.66
N LEU A 13 32.65 -31.40 -28.15
CA LEU A 13 31.57 -30.90 -27.32
C LEU A 13 30.41 -30.52 -28.25
N GLY A 14 29.34 -31.31 -28.16
CA GLY A 14 28.09 -31.06 -28.85
C GLY A 14 27.40 -29.82 -28.31
N ALA A 15 26.82 -29.04 -29.23
CA ALA A 15 25.88 -27.98 -28.91
C ALA A 15 24.64 -28.61 -28.27
N THR A 16 24.45 -28.40 -26.97
CA THR A 16 23.16 -28.63 -26.32
C THR A 16 22.34 -27.35 -26.46
N ALA A 17 21.31 -27.43 -27.31
CA ALA A 17 20.23 -26.45 -27.32
C ALA A 17 19.58 -26.47 -25.93
N SER A 18 19.75 -25.40 -25.15
CA SER A 18 18.99 -25.22 -23.93
C SER A 18 17.54 -24.97 -24.32
N ALA A 19 16.70 -25.99 -24.17
CA ALA A 19 15.26 -25.85 -24.21
C ALA A 19 14.84 -24.74 -23.24
N GLY A 20 14.31 -23.65 -23.78
CA GLY A 20 13.80 -22.54 -22.99
C GLY A 20 12.71 -23.06 -22.05
N LEU A 21 12.93 -22.91 -20.74
CA LEU A 21 11.85 -23.00 -19.77
C LEU A 21 10.83 -21.92 -20.13
N ARG A 22 9.73 -22.33 -20.77
CA ARG A 22 8.52 -21.52 -20.81
C ARG A 22 7.98 -21.49 -19.38
N HIS A 23 8.31 -20.43 -18.64
CA HIS A 23 7.58 -20.10 -17.42
C HIS A 23 6.14 -19.76 -17.79
N GLN A 24 5.28 -20.77 -17.86
CA GLN A 24 3.84 -20.59 -17.63
C GLN A 24 3.65 -20.36 -16.12
N GLY A 25 4.14 -19.21 -15.64
CA GLY A 25 3.87 -18.72 -14.30
C GLY A 25 2.67 -17.80 -14.39
N VAL A 26 1.66 -18.04 -13.54
CA VAL A 26 0.73 -16.99 -13.16
C VAL A 26 1.59 -15.82 -12.68
N ARG A 27 1.74 -14.78 -13.51
CA ARG A 27 2.37 -13.53 -13.10
C ARG A 27 1.43 -12.96 -12.06
N ALA A 28 1.70 -13.19 -10.78
CA ALA A 28 1.09 -12.39 -9.74
C ALA A 28 1.46 -10.95 -10.07
N LEU A 29 0.48 -10.19 -10.57
CA LEU A 29 0.70 -8.81 -10.96
C LEU A 29 0.98 -8.05 -9.67
N LEU A 30 2.21 -7.60 -9.47
CA LEU A 30 2.54 -6.71 -8.37
C LEU A 30 1.73 -5.44 -8.55
N LYS A 31 0.83 -5.15 -7.59
CA LYS A 31 0.07 -3.90 -7.59
C LYS A 31 0.95 -2.81 -7.00
N LEU A 32 1.28 -1.81 -7.81
CA LEU A 32 2.13 -0.70 -7.39
C LEU A 32 1.26 0.47 -6.93
N PHE A 33 1.50 0.97 -5.72
CA PHE A 33 0.78 2.11 -5.16
C PHE A 33 1.72 3.30 -5.02
N ILE A 34 1.20 4.51 -5.22
CA ILE A 34 1.93 5.75 -4.92
C ILE A 34 1.35 6.43 -3.68
N HIS A 35 2.24 6.87 -2.79
CA HIS A 35 1.86 7.50 -1.54
C HIS A 35 1.58 9.00 -1.72
N SER A 36 0.45 9.47 -1.19
CA SER A 36 0.03 10.88 -1.21
C SER A 36 1.06 11.84 -0.57
N PHE A 37 1.72 11.43 0.51
CA PHE A 37 2.84 12.17 1.12
C PHE A 37 3.99 12.53 0.14
N GLY A 38 4.23 11.72 -0.90
CA GLY A 38 5.20 12.03 -1.96
C GLY A 38 4.83 13.28 -2.77
N TYR A 39 3.55 13.64 -2.76
CA TYR A 39 2.98 14.80 -3.45
C TYR A 39 2.62 15.97 -2.51
N ARG A 40 3.04 15.93 -1.24
CA ARG A 40 2.68 16.96 -0.24
C ARG A 40 2.92 18.40 -0.68
N PHE A 41 3.97 18.65 -1.46
CA PHE A 41 4.27 19.98 -1.99
C PHE A 41 3.37 20.38 -3.17
N HIS A 42 2.87 19.42 -3.95
CA HIS A 42 1.84 19.73 -4.95
C HIS A 42 0.53 20.08 -4.27
N PHE A 43 0.07 19.29 -3.31
CA PHE A 43 -1.12 19.61 -2.52
C PHE A 43 -1.02 21.00 -1.87
N ARG A 44 0.18 21.37 -1.41
CA ARG A 44 0.39 22.66 -0.74
C ARG A 44 0.55 23.85 -1.68
N PHE A 45 1.24 23.68 -2.81
CA PHE A 45 1.75 24.82 -3.58
C PHE A 45 1.32 24.83 -5.06
N LYS A 46 0.72 23.75 -5.56
CA LYS A 46 0.25 23.69 -6.95
C LYS A 46 -1.26 23.96 -6.98
N PRO A 47 -1.71 25.10 -7.54
CA PRO A 47 -3.13 25.41 -7.64
C PRO A 47 -3.91 24.29 -8.34
N GLY A 48 -5.05 23.91 -7.77
CA GLY A 48 -5.94 22.88 -8.31
C GLY A 48 -5.41 21.45 -8.18
N PHE A 49 -4.33 21.19 -7.42
CA PHE A 49 -3.88 19.83 -7.17
C PHE A 49 -4.58 19.26 -5.92
N ASP A 50 -5.57 18.40 -6.15
CA ASP A 50 -6.36 17.72 -5.13
C ASP A 50 -6.26 16.18 -5.28
N ILE A 51 -7.11 15.46 -4.55
CA ILE A 51 -7.16 13.99 -4.60
C ILE A 51 -7.50 13.47 -6.01
N PHE A 52 -8.36 14.16 -6.76
CA PHE A 52 -8.73 13.77 -8.11
C PHE A 52 -7.54 13.91 -9.06
N ALA A 53 -6.79 15.02 -8.95
CA ALA A 53 -5.56 15.22 -9.70
C ALA A 53 -4.50 14.14 -9.37
N LEU A 54 -4.41 13.69 -8.11
CA LEU A 54 -3.52 12.60 -7.72
C LEU A 54 -3.95 11.26 -8.34
N ILE A 55 -5.24 10.91 -8.28
CA ILE A 55 -5.79 9.68 -8.87
C ILE A 55 -5.46 9.62 -10.37
N ASP A 56 -5.74 10.72 -11.08
CA ASP A 56 -5.51 10.82 -12.52
C ASP A 56 -4.05 10.69 -12.88
N LYS A 57 -3.19 11.38 -12.11
CA LYS A 57 -1.75 11.32 -12.30
C LYS A 57 -1.21 9.92 -12.05
N ALA A 58 -1.66 9.25 -10.99
CA ALA A 58 -1.24 7.90 -10.67
C ALA A 58 -1.68 6.90 -11.75
N ALA A 59 -2.92 7.01 -12.24
CA ALA A 59 -3.42 6.22 -13.36
C ALA A 59 -2.59 6.44 -14.64
N ALA A 60 -2.31 7.69 -15.00
CA ALA A 60 -1.51 8.04 -16.17
C ALA A 60 -0.06 7.53 -16.09
N LEU A 61 0.49 7.39 -14.88
CA LEU A 61 1.83 6.85 -14.63
C LEU A 61 1.87 5.31 -14.55
N GLY A 62 0.72 4.64 -14.67
CA GLY A 62 0.63 3.18 -14.64
C GLY A 62 0.66 2.57 -13.23
N PHE A 63 0.40 3.35 -12.18
CA PHE A 63 0.17 2.80 -10.85
C PHE A 63 -1.15 2.02 -10.81
N SER A 64 -1.22 1.04 -9.92
CA SER A 64 -2.44 0.28 -9.64
C SER A 64 -3.35 0.97 -8.62
N GLY A 65 -2.79 1.88 -7.82
CA GLY A 65 -3.52 2.54 -6.75
C GLY A 65 -2.78 3.70 -6.10
N ILE A 66 -3.46 4.34 -5.16
CA ILE A 66 -2.91 5.39 -4.31
C ILE A 66 -3.01 4.98 -2.83
N ASN A 67 -2.04 5.39 -2.02
CA ASN A 67 -2.18 5.37 -0.56
C ASN A 67 -2.41 6.79 -0.05
N CYS A 68 -3.61 7.04 0.45
CA CYS A 68 -4.11 8.36 0.78
C CYS A 68 -4.11 8.57 2.30
N SER A 69 -3.34 9.53 2.79
CA SER A 69 -3.43 9.97 4.18
C SER A 69 -4.73 10.75 4.37
N ALA A 70 -5.61 10.24 5.22
CA ALA A 70 -6.93 10.82 5.49
C ALA A 70 -7.22 10.78 6.99
N PHE A 71 -7.06 11.90 7.68
CA PHE A 71 -7.34 11.99 9.11
C PHE A 71 -7.93 13.35 9.53
N PRO A 72 -8.79 13.40 10.57
CA PRO A 72 -9.45 14.63 11.02
C PRO A 72 -8.48 15.75 11.41
N PRO A 73 -8.94 17.02 11.46
CA PRO A 73 -10.32 17.45 11.17
C PRO A 73 -10.63 17.58 9.66
N ASP A 74 -9.63 17.89 8.83
CA ASP A 74 -9.84 18.27 7.43
C ASP A 74 -9.59 17.12 6.42
N PHE A 75 -9.31 15.92 6.92
CA PHE A 75 -9.02 14.71 6.12
C PHE A 75 -7.80 14.82 5.20
N ASN A 76 -6.88 15.75 5.52
CA ASN A 76 -5.56 15.90 4.91
C ASN A 76 -5.60 15.84 3.36
N TYR A 77 -5.02 14.82 2.72
CA TYR A 77 -4.93 14.75 1.26
C TYR A 77 -6.20 14.21 0.59
N LEU A 78 -7.13 13.64 1.35
CA LEU A 78 -8.44 13.25 0.82
C LEU A 78 -9.33 14.47 0.55
N GLY A 79 -9.14 15.56 1.32
CA GLY A 79 -9.88 16.81 1.14
C GLY A 79 -11.31 16.82 1.68
N GLY A 80 -11.74 15.76 2.38
CA GLY A 80 -13.04 15.70 3.08
C GLY A 80 -13.56 14.28 3.27
N ALA A 81 -14.55 14.10 4.16
CA ALA A 81 -15.23 12.81 4.39
C ALA A 81 -16.77 12.87 4.28
N GLY A 82 -17.31 14.00 3.80
CA GLY A 82 -18.73 14.14 3.50
C GLY A 82 -19.19 13.11 2.47
N ALA A 83 -20.45 12.68 2.56
CA ALA A 83 -20.99 11.61 1.73
C ALA A 83 -20.83 11.87 0.22
N ASP A 84 -21.13 13.09 -0.24
CA ASP A 84 -21.01 13.47 -1.65
C ASP A 84 -19.56 13.49 -2.14
N HIS A 85 -18.64 14.01 -1.33
CA HIS A 85 -17.22 14.03 -1.67
C HIS A 85 -16.64 12.62 -1.76
N VAL A 86 -16.92 11.77 -0.77
CA VAL A 86 -16.46 10.38 -0.75
C VAL A 86 -17.04 9.59 -1.92
N ARG A 87 -18.31 9.83 -2.28
CA ARG A 87 -18.93 9.23 -3.47
C ARG A 87 -18.20 9.67 -4.75
N ALA A 88 -17.94 10.96 -4.91
CA ALA A 88 -17.21 11.48 -6.07
C ALA A 88 -15.79 10.90 -6.19
N VAL A 89 -15.06 10.79 -5.08
CA VAL A 89 -13.73 10.15 -5.06
C VAL A 89 -13.83 8.69 -5.49
N ARG A 90 -14.80 7.95 -4.97
CA ARG A 90 -15.05 6.56 -5.35
C ARG A 90 -15.38 6.41 -6.84
N GLU A 91 -16.27 7.24 -7.37
CA GLU A 91 -16.60 7.26 -8.80
C GLU A 91 -15.35 7.50 -9.66
N ARG A 92 -14.44 8.38 -9.20
CA ARG A 92 -13.18 8.62 -9.93
C ARG A 92 -12.23 7.44 -9.88
N LEU A 93 -12.12 6.77 -8.74
CA LEU A 93 -11.33 5.53 -8.60
C LEU A 93 -11.86 4.45 -9.55
N GLU A 94 -13.18 4.27 -9.62
CA GLU A 94 -13.83 3.29 -10.50
C GLU A 94 -13.60 3.64 -11.99
N ALA A 95 -13.79 4.91 -12.37
CA ALA A 95 -13.57 5.38 -13.74
C ALA A 95 -12.12 5.23 -14.22
N THR A 96 -11.15 5.34 -13.30
CA THR A 96 -9.71 5.19 -13.60
C THR A 96 -9.18 3.78 -13.34
N ARG A 97 -10.03 2.85 -12.86
CA ARG A 97 -9.67 1.50 -12.39
C ARG A 97 -8.56 1.52 -11.34
N MET A 98 -8.51 2.59 -10.55
CA MET A 98 -7.52 2.80 -9.50
C MET A 98 -8.01 2.20 -8.19
N LEU A 99 -7.10 1.59 -7.46
CA LEU A 99 -7.33 1.17 -6.08
C LEU A 99 -6.95 2.30 -5.11
N ILE A 100 -7.47 2.22 -3.89
CA ILE A 100 -7.12 3.12 -2.80
C ILE A 100 -6.87 2.32 -1.53
N ASP A 101 -5.81 2.70 -0.81
CA ASP A 101 -5.59 2.33 0.58
C ASP A 101 -5.58 3.61 1.42
N ILE A 102 -6.18 3.57 2.61
CA ILE A 102 -6.26 4.72 3.50
C ILE A 102 -5.15 4.63 4.55
N GLU A 103 -4.60 5.77 4.93
CA GLU A 103 -3.66 5.91 6.04
C GLU A 103 -4.22 6.89 7.07
N CYS A 104 -4.14 6.49 8.35
CA CYS A 104 -4.47 7.31 9.51
C CYS A 104 -3.39 7.15 10.59
N ASN A 105 -3.60 7.76 11.76
CA ASN A 105 -2.67 7.71 12.88
C ASN A 105 -3.34 7.34 14.20
N GLY A 106 -2.65 6.52 14.98
CA GLY A 106 -3.14 6.04 16.27
C GLY A 106 -4.14 4.90 16.15
N THR A 107 -4.35 4.23 17.27
CA THR A 107 -5.13 2.99 17.35
C THR A 107 -6.45 3.12 18.10
N GLY A 108 -6.78 4.31 18.62
CA GLY A 108 -7.98 4.50 19.44
C GLY A 108 -9.24 3.96 18.78
N VAL A 109 -10.07 3.26 19.55
CA VAL A 109 -11.18 2.45 19.03
C VAL A 109 -12.16 3.25 18.17
N ASP A 110 -12.65 4.40 18.67
CA ASP A 110 -13.59 5.25 17.94
C ASP A 110 -12.96 5.83 16.67
N HIS A 111 -11.69 6.23 16.76
CA HIS A 111 -10.93 6.74 15.63
C HIS A 111 -10.81 5.69 14.53
N LEU A 112 -10.29 4.50 14.85
CA LEU A 112 -10.14 3.42 13.88
C LEU A 112 -11.49 2.96 13.32
N THR A 113 -12.54 2.91 14.14
CA THR A 113 -13.89 2.57 13.67
C THR A 113 -14.37 3.57 12.61
N SER A 114 -14.19 4.88 12.83
CA SER A 114 -14.53 5.90 11.84
C SER A 114 -13.69 5.81 10.56
N GLN A 115 -12.41 5.44 10.68
CA GLN A 115 -11.51 5.28 9.55
C GLN A 115 -11.80 4.02 8.73
N ILE A 116 -12.23 2.94 9.40
CA ILE A 116 -12.70 1.71 8.74
C ILE A 116 -13.97 2.01 7.93
N ASP A 117 -14.93 2.77 8.48
CA ASP A 117 -16.12 3.20 7.74
C ASP A 117 -15.74 4.02 6.49
N LEU A 118 -14.85 5.01 6.65
CA LEU A 118 -14.36 5.81 5.53
C LEU A 118 -13.68 4.96 4.46
N ALA A 119 -12.80 4.04 4.87
CA ALA A 119 -12.12 3.10 3.98
C ALA A 119 -13.12 2.23 3.20
N ALA A 120 -14.12 1.68 3.88
CA ALA A 120 -15.17 0.87 3.26
C ALA A 120 -15.99 1.68 2.24
N ARG A 121 -16.37 2.92 2.57
CA ARG A 121 -17.12 3.81 1.68
C ARG A 121 -16.34 4.19 0.43
N LEU A 122 -15.01 4.28 0.51
CA LEU A 122 -14.12 4.50 -0.63
C LEU A 122 -13.82 3.23 -1.43
N GLY A 123 -14.23 2.05 -0.94
CA GLY A 123 -13.89 0.75 -1.55
C GLY A 123 -12.45 0.31 -1.30
N ALA A 124 -11.80 0.85 -0.26
CA ALA A 124 -10.44 0.49 0.11
C ALA A 124 -10.36 -0.93 0.68
N GLN A 125 -9.28 -1.64 0.38
CA GLN A 125 -9.02 -2.97 0.95
C GLN A 125 -8.21 -2.90 2.24
N HIS A 126 -7.38 -1.86 2.38
CA HIS A 126 -6.51 -1.69 3.53
C HIS A 126 -6.68 -0.31 4.16
N LEU A 127 -6.61 -0.31 5.50
CA LEU A 127 -6.41 0.87 6.33
C LEU A 127 -5.07 0.70 7.05
N ARG A 128 -4.10 1.53 6.75
CA ARG A 128 -2.83 1.60 7.49
C ARG A 128 -2.96 2.59 8.65
N THR A 129 -2.41 2.22 9.80
CA THR A 129 -2.21 3.09 10.95
C THR A 129 -0.83 2.87 11.55
N TYR A 130 -0.40 3.79 12.41
CA TYR A 130 0.79 3.66 13.24
C TYR A 130 0.46 4.06 14.69
N THR A 131 1.27 3.62 15.63
CA THR A 131 1.08 3.96 17.04
C THR A 131 1.53 5.40 17.32
N ARG A 132 0.86 6.08 18.26
CA ARG A 132 1.27 7.42 18.71
C ARG A 132 1.92 7.35 20.08
N PRO A 133 2.87 8.25 20.40
CA PRO A 133 3.45 8.32 21.73
C PRO A 133 2.38 8.36 22.83
N ALA A 134 2.55 7.51 23.84
CA ALA A 134 1.70 7.48 25.02
C ALA A 134 2.40 8.18 26.20
N PRO A 135 1.66 8.85 27.12
CA PRO A 135 2.26 9.50 28.29
C PRO A 135 3.11 8.56 29.17
N GLY A 136 2.75 7.29 29.26
CA GLY A 136 3.51 6.25 29.98
C GLY A 136 4.60 5.56 29.15
N GLY A 137 4.99 6.13 28.01
CA GLY A 137 6.09 5.68 27.17
C GLY A 137 5.77 4.48 26.27
N ALA A 138 6.82 3.94 25.64
CA ALA A 138 6.72 2.94 24.58
C ALA A 138 5.95 1.66 24.99
N ARG A 139 6.08 1.22 26.25
CA ARG A 139 5.36 0.06 26.75
C ARG A 139 3.85 0.28 26.75
N GLN A 140 3.40 1.42 27.31
CA GLN A 140 1.98 1.76 27.31
C GLN A 140 1.46 1.92 25.88
N GLN A 141 2.23 2.57 25.00
CA GLN A 141 1.88 2.73 23.58
C GLN A 141 1.60 1.39 22.88
N VAL A 142 2.45 0.38 23.10
CA VAL A 142 2.25 -0.96 22.54
C VAL A 142 1.05 -1.67 23.18
N GLU A 143 0.91 -1.60 24.50
CA GLU A 143 -0.21 -2.22 25.23
C GLU A 143 -1.56 -1.63 24.81
N ASP A 144 -1.64 -0.31 24.67
CA ASP A 144 -2.81 0.42 24.16
C ASP A 144 -3.13 0.00 22.72
N ALA A 145 -2.14 -0.04 21.84
CA ALA A 145 -2.31 -0.47 20.46
C ALA A 145 -2.85 -1.90 20.35
N VAL A 146 -2.27 -2.85 21.09
CA VAL A 146 -2.72 -4.24 21.09
C VAL A 146 -4.15 -4.36 21.59
N ARG A 147 -4.51 -3.66 22.67
CA ARG A 147 -5.86 -3.65 23.22
C ARG A 147 -6.86 -3.12 22.19
N ASP A 148 -6.60 -1.94 21.63
CA ASP A 148 -7.54 -1.28 20.75
C ASP A 148 -7.70 -2.05 19.42
N LEU A 149 -6.61 -2.57 18.86
CA LEU A 149 -6.63 -3.40 17.64
C LEU A 149 -7.45 -4.68 17.82
N LYS A 150 -7.38 -5.33 18.99
CA LYS A 150 -8.24 -6.48 19.31
C LYS A 150 -9.72 -6.11 19.34
N ILE A 151 -10.05 -4.93 19.86
CA ILE A 151 -11.44 -4.43 19.92
C ILE A 151 -11.96 -4.12 18.51
N VAL A 152 -11.14 -3.50 17.65
CA VAL A 152 -11.59 -3.09 16.30
C VAL A 152 -11.52 -4.21 15.26
N ALA A 153 -10.78 -5.29 15.50
CA ALA A 153 -10.66 -6.42 14.57
C ALA A 153 -12.02 -6.92 14.01
N PRO A 154 -13.06 -7.19 14.84
CA PRO A 154 -14.36 -7.61 14.31
C PRO A 154 -15.10 -6.51 13.52
N VAL A 155 -14.82 -5.22 13.78
CA VAL A 155 -15.37 -4.11 12.98
C VAL A 155 -14.75 -4.12 11.59
N ALA A 156 -13.42 -4.24 11.53
CA ALA A 156 -12.65 -4.32 10.30
C ALA A 156 -13.08 -5.53 9.44
N GLU A 157 -13.25 -6.69 10.08
CA GLU A 157 -13.72 -7.92 9.43
C GLU A 157 -15.10 -7.74 8.78
N ARG A 158 -16.09 -7.19 9.53
CA ARG A 158 -17.43 -6.93 8.99
C ARG A 158 -17.43 -5.93 7.83
N ALA A 159 -16.53 -4.94 7.88
CA ALA A 159 -16.38 -3.95 6.82
C ALA A 159 -15.61 -4.49 5.59
N GLY A 160 -14.97 -5.66 5.69
CA GLY A 160 -14.10 -6.19 4.65
C GLY A 160 -12.79 -5.42 4.47
N VAL A 161 -12.37 -4.65 5.48
CA VAL A 161 -11.16 -3.82 5.46
C VAL A 161 -10.09 -4.46 6.33
N ARG A 162 -8.87 -4.60 5.81
CA ARG A 162 -7.72 -5.08 6.59
C ARG A 162 -6.98 -3.92 7.24
N VAL A 163 -6.91 -3.92 8.57
CA VAL A 163 -6.12 -2.94 9.32
C VAL A 163 -4.66 -3.39 9.36
N LEU A 164 -3.76 -2.51 8.94
CA LEU A 164 -2.31 -2.73 8.90
C LEU A 164 -1.64 -1.80 9.90
N VAL A 165 -0.68 -2.31 10.68
CA VAL A 165 0.14 -1.51 11.59
C VAL A 165 1.50 -1.27 10.95
N GLU A 166 1.82 -0.01 10.72
CA GLU A 166 3.12 0.43 10.23
C GLU A 166 4.13 0.53 11.36
N ASN A 167 5.35 0.05 11.10
CA ASN A 167 6.50 0.43 11.91
C ASN A 167 6.87 1.87 11.55
N HIS A 168 6.64 2.79 12.47
CA HIS A 168 6.89 4.22 12.29
C HIS A 168 7.92 4.66 13.30
N GLU A 169 8.87 5.50 12.87
CA GLU A 169 9.90 6.04 13.76
C GLU A 169 9.25 6.76 14.96
N ASP A 170 9.73 6.45 16.15
CA ASP A 170 9.41 7.21 17.35
C ASP A 170 10.29 8.47 17.33
N LEU A 171 9.69 9.60 16.92
CA LEU A 171 10.39 10.89 16.85
C LEU A 171 10.77 11.45 18.24
N ALA A 172 10.43 10.74 19.32
CA ALA A 172 10.78 11.07 20.69
C ALA A 172 11.96 10.25 21.26
N ALA A 173 12.53 9.32 20.49
CA ALA A 173 13.67 8.49 20.90
C ALA A 173 15.03 9.20 20.80
#